data_AF-A0A8J3IXH3-F1
#
_entry.id   AF-A0A8J3IXH3-F1
#
_cell.length_a   1.000
_cell.length_b   1.000
_cell.length_c   1.000
_cell.angle_alpha   90.00
_cell.angle_beta   90.00
_cell.angle_gamma   90.00
#
_symmetry.space_group_name_H-M   'P 1'
#
loop_
_entity.id
_entity.type
_entity.pdbx_description
1 polymer ?
#
loop_
_entity_poly.entity_id
_entity_poly.type
_entity_poly.pdbx_seq_one_letter_code
_entity_poly.pdbx_strand_id
1 'polypeptide(L)' 'MEKLKQMIHLATSDLVRLLATYGYLAVLLFVAIESTGIPFPGETMLLVAAITAGTTHHLSILLIIVVAACGAILGDNLGF' A
#
# COMPACT_ATOMS: atom_id res chain seq x y z
N MET A 1 27.28 0.22 2.35
CA MET A 1 26.49 -0.81 1.64
C MET A 1 25.61 -1.60 2.61
N GLU A 2 26.14 -2.14 3.70
CA GLU A 2 25.38 -2.96 4.67
C GLU A 2 24.19 -2.24 5.34
N LYS A 3 24.39 -1.00 5.80
CA LYS A 3 23.33 -0.20 6.46
C LYS A 3 22.15 0.11 5.53
N LEU A 4 22.40 0.37 4.26
CA LEU A 4 21.35 0.64 3.26
C LEU A 4 20.47 -0.61 3.05
N LYS A 5 21.10 -1.78 2.95
CA LYS A 5 20.39 -3.06 2.81
C LYS A 5 19.50 -3.36 4.02
N GLN A 6 19.96 -3.02 5.23
CA GLN A 6 19.16 -3.16 6.44
C GLN A 6 17.96 -2.21 6.46
N MET A 7 18.15 -0.93 6.10
CA MET A 7 17.04 0.04 6.04
C MET A 7 15.95 -0.37 5.04
N ILE A 8 16.35 -0.82 3.85
CA ILE A 8 15.41 -1.31 2.82
C ILE A 8 14.65 -2.54 3.33
N HIS A 9 15.36 -3.48 3.96
CA HIS A 9 14.70 -4.67 4.47
C HIS A 9 13.67 -4.34 5.56
N LEU A 10 13.99 -3.42 6.47
CA LEU A 10 13.07 -2.97 7.53
C LEU A 10 11.81 -2.33 6.94
N ALA A 11 11.96 -1.37 6.03
CA ALA A 11 10.83 -0.67 5.43
C ALA A 11 9.86 -1.62 4.70
N THR A 12 10.39 -2.54 3.89
CA THR A 12 9.55 -3.54 3.20
C THR A 12 8.87 -4.49 4.20
N SER A 13 9.57 -4.87 5.27
CA SER A 13 9.01 -5.72 6.32
C SER A 13 7.83 -5.04 7.02
N ASP A 14 7.95 -3.74 7.29
CA ASP A 14 6.90 -2.95 7.92
C ASP A 14 5.66 -2.82 7.01
N LEU A 15 5.85 -2.57 5.71
CA LEU A 15 4.75 -2.53 4.74
C LEU A 15 4.00 -3.86 4.67
N VAL A 16 4.73 -4.98 4.60
CA VAL A 16 4.13 -6.32 4.58
C VAL A 16 3.39 -6.59 5.90
N ARG A 17 3.92 -6.15 7.04
CA ARG A 17 3.26 -6.30 8.35
C ARG A 17 1.98 -5.49 8.44
N LEU A 18 2.00 -4.25 7.97
CA LEU A 18 0.82 -3.38 7.91
C LEU A 18 -0.24 -3.95 6.98
N LEU A 19 0.16 -4.44 5.80
CA LEU A 19 -0.73 -5.12 4.88
C LEU A 19 -1.31 -6.40 5.49
N ALA A 20 -0.52 -7.19 6.20
CA ALA A 20 -1.01 -8.41 6.87
C ALA A 20 -2.01 -8.09 7.99
N THR A 21 -1.87 -6.93 8.65
CA THR A 21 -2.73 -6.52 9.76
C THR A 21 -4.04 -5.87 9.28
N TYR A 22 -3.96 -4.99 8.28
CA TYR A 22 -5.08 -4.16 7.83
C TYR A 22 -5.66 -4.58 6.47
N GLY A 23 -4.98 -5.46 5.73
CA GLY A 23 -5.44 -5.98 4.45
C GLY A 23 -5.77 -4.88 3.45
N TYR A 24 -6.95 -4.97 2.83
CA TYR A 24 -7.44 -3.98 1.87
C TYR A 24 -7.52 -2.56 2.43
N LEU A 25 -7.71 -2.40 3.74
CA LEU A 25 -7.75 -1.08 4.37
C LEU A 25 -6.37 -0.40 4.33
N ALA A 26 -5.27 -1.15 4.42
CA ALA A 26 -3.93 -0.57 4.24
C ALA A 26 -3.80 0.05 2.86
N VAL A 27 -4.21 -0.67 1.81
CA VAL A 27 -4.16 -0.18 0.42
C VAL A 27 -5.01 1.09 0.27
N LEU A 28 -6.24 1.07 0.77
CA LEU A 28 -7.14 2.22 0.68
C LEU A 28 -6.54 3.47 1.33
N LEU A 29 -6.08 3.35 2.59
CA LEU A 29 -5.57 4.50 3.35
C LEU A 29 -4.26 5.01 2.78
N PHE A 30 -3.34 4.12 2.41
CA PHE A 30 -2.05 4.52 1.88
C PHE A 30 -2.19 5.27 0.55
N VAL A 31 -3.03 4.76 -0.36
CA VAL A 31 -3.31 5.45 -1.63
C VAL A 31 -4.06 6.75 -1.40
N ALA A 32 -5.03 6.78 -0.49
CA ALA A 32 -5.75 8.02 -0.16
C ALA A 32 -4.83 9.11 0.38
N ILE A 33 -3.94 8.78 1.31
CA ILE A 33 -2.98 9.75 1.89
C ILE A 33 -2.01 10.25 0.82
N GLU A 34 -1.52 9.38 -0.07
CA GLU A 34 -0.64 9.82 -1.16
C GLU A 34 -1.38 10.76 -2.13
N SER A 35 -2.63 10.43 -2.49
CA SER A 35 -3.48 11.25 -3.36
C SER A 35 -3.83 12.62 -2.79
N THR A 36 -3.74 12.85 -1.47
CA THR A 36 -3.89 14.21 -0.91
C THR A 36 -2.69 15.12 -1.20
N GLY A 37 -1.63 14.60 -1.82
CA GLY A 37 -0.38 15.33 -2.10
C GLY A 37 0.69 15.19 -1.02
N ILE A 38 0.47 14.34 0.00
CA ILE A 38 1.48 14.03 1.01
C ILE A 38 2.40 12.95 0.42
N PRO A 39 3.73 13.11 0.43
CA PRO A 39 4.64 12.07 -0.01
C PRO A 39 4.55 10.87 0.93
N PHE A 40 3.77 9.87 0.52
CA PHE A 40 3.45 8.67 1.29
C PHE A 40 3.57 7.44 0.37
N PRO A 41 3.95 6.25 0.89
CA PRO A 41 4.26 5.10 0.03
C PRO A 41 3.00 4.32 -0.42
N GLY A 42 2.02 4.99 -1.02
CA GLY A 42 0.78 4.40 -1.53
C GLY A 42 0.98 3.48 -2.72
N GLU A 43 1.68 3.92 -3.76
CA GLU A 43 2.04 3.07 -4.91
C GLU A 43 2.86 1.85 -4.49
N THR A 44 3.74 2.02 -3.51
CA THR A 44 4.56 0.92 -2.99
C THR A 44 3.71 -0.08 -2.21
N MET A 45 2.78 0.37 -1.36
CA MET A 45 1.81 -0.50 -0.69
C MET A 45 0.94 -1.25 -1.69
N LEU A 46 0.51 -0.59 -2.78
CA LEU A 46 -0.25 -1.22 -3.86
C LEU A 46 0.53 -2.36 -4.53
N LEU A 47 1.81 -2.13 -4.84
CA LEU A 47 2.71 -3.15 -5.39
C LEU A 47 2.91 -4.33 -4.42
N VAL A 48 3.17 -4.05 -3.14
CA VAL A 48 3.31 -5.08 -2.10
C VAL A 48 2.03 -5.90 -2.01
N ALA A 49 0.85 -5.26 -2.01
CA ALA A 49 -0.44 -5.93 -1.97
C ALA A 49 -0.67 -6.83 -3.19
N ALA A 50 -0.34 -6.36 -4.40
CA ALA A 50 -0.45 -7.17 -5.61
C ALA A 50 0.47 -8.39 -5.59
N ILE A 51 1.71 -8.24 -5.13
CA ILE A 51 2.67 -9.34 -4.98
C ILE A 51 2.18 -10.34 -3.92
N THR A 52 1.70 -9.86 -2.77
CA THR A 52 1.15 -10.73 -1.71
C THR A 52 -0.10 -11.48 -2.18
N ALA A 53 -0.98 -10.83 -2.94
CA ALA A 53 -2.15 -11.48 -3.54
C ALA A 53 -1.75 -12.62 -4.50
N GLY A 54 -0.74 -12.39 -5.35
CA GLY A 54 -0.25 -13.38 -6.30
C GLY A 54 0.56 -14.53 -5.68
N THR A 55 1.15 -14.34 -4.49
CA THR A 55 1.99 -15.36 -3.83
C THR A 55 1.24 -16.17 -2.77
N THR A 56 0.33 -15.53 -2.04
CA THR A 56 -0.36 -16.15 -0.89
C THR A 56 -1.82 -16.48 -1.18
N HIS A 57 -2.41 -15.92 -2.24
CA HIS A 57 -3.83 -16.06 -2.60
C HIS A 57 -4.84 -15.65 -1.49
N HIS A 58 -4.39 -14.97 -0.43
CA HIS A 58 -5.27 -14.47 0.64
C HIS A 58 -5.94 -13.12 0.31
N LEU A 59 -5.41 -12.39 -0.67
CA LEU A 59 -5.95 -11.13 -1.16
C LEU A 59 -6.42 -11.31 -2.61
N SER A 60 -7.55 -10.70 -2.95
CA SER A 60 -8.06 -10.64 -4.31
C SER A 60 -7.51 -9.41 -5.01
N ILE A 61 -6.88 -9.60 -6.18
CA ILE A 61 -6.42 -8.51 -7.05
C ILE A 61 -7.57 -7.57 -7.42
N LEU A 62 -8.76 -8.12 -7.69
CA LEU A 62 -9.94 -7.31 -8.02
C LEU A 62 -10.28 -6.37 -6.87
N LEU A 63 -10.29 -6.87 -5.63
CA LEU A 63 -10.57 -6.05 -4.45
C LEU A 63 -9.47 -5.02 -4.21
N ILE A 64 -8.19 -5.38 -4.42
CA ILE A 64 -7.07 -4.42 -4.34
C ILE A 64 -7.27 -3.25 -5.30
N ILE A 65 -7.62 -3.54 -6.57
CA ILE A 65 -7.88 -2.49 -7.58
C ILE A 65 -9.03 -1.60 -7.14
N VAL A 66 -10.14 -2.19 -6.68
CA VAL A 66 -11.31 -1.42 -6.24
C VAL A 66 -10.97 -0.51 -5.06
N VAL A 67 -10.31 -1.03 -4.01
CA VAL A 67 -10.01 -0.20 -2.83
C VAL A 67 -8.94 0.85 -3.11
N ALA A 68 -7.98 0.58 -4.01
CA ALA A 68 -7.00 1.56 -4.44
C ALA A 68 -7.66 2.71 -5.22
N ALA A 69 -8.53 2.39 -6.17
CA ALA A 69 -9.29 3.39 -6.91
C ALA A 69 -10.18 4.24 -5.98
N CYS A 70 -10.87 3.60 -5.03
CA CYS A 70 -11.62 4.32 -4.00
C CYS A 70 -10.71 5.22 -3.15
N GLY A 71 -9.54 4.73 -2.74
CA GLY A 71 -8.56 5.52 -2.00
C GLY A 71 -8.12 6.76 -2.76
N ALA A 72 -7.75 6.61 -4.04
CA ALA A 72 -7.34 7.72 -4.90
C ALA A 72 -8.45 8.78 -5.02
N ILE A 73 -9.68 8.37 -5.33
CA ILE A 73 -10.82 9.29 -5.43
C ILE A 73 -11.03 10.04 -4.11
N LEU A 74 -11.01 9.34 -2.97
CA LEU A 74 -11.18 9.97 -1.66
C LEU A 74 -10.04 10.94 -1.34
N GLY A 75 -8.80 10.55 -1.63
CA GLY A 75 -7.61 11.39 -1.42
C GLY A 75 -7.64 12.65 -2.26
N ASP A 76 -7.98 12.54 -3.55
CA ASP A 76 -8.08 13.68 -4.46
C ASP A 76 -9.15 14.69 -4.00
N ASN A 77 -10.27 14.21 -3.45
CA ASN A 77 -11.33 15.07 -2.91
C ASN A 77 -10.96 15.73 -1.56
N LEU A 78 -9.97 15.20 -0.83
CA LEU A 78 -9.51 15.75 0.45
C LEU A 78 -8.26 16.63 0.31
N GLY A 79 -7.48 16.42 -0.76
CA GLY A 79 -6.27 17.19 -1.05
C GLY A 79 -6.52 18.50 -1.81
N PHE A 80 -7.70 18.67 -2.41
CA PHE A 80 -8.16 19.88 -3.09
C PHE A 80 -9.04 20.75 -2.18
#